data_AF-A0A2H0QJ56-F1
#
_entry.id   AF-A0A2H0QJ56-F1
#
_cell.length_a   1.000
_cell.length_b   1.000
_cell.length_c   1.000
_cell.angle_alpha   90.00
_cell.angle_beta   90.00
_cell.angle_gamma   90.00
#
_symmetry.space_group_name_H-M   'P 1'
#
loop_
_entity.id
_entity.type
_entity.pdbx_description
1 polymer ?
#
loop_
_entity_poly.entity_id
_entity_poly.type
_entity_poly.pdbx_seq_one_letter_code
_entity_poly.pdbx_strand_id
1 'polypeptide(L)'
;ATLGVYLFDDENSLTREGSSLYSTDSAPTLNEGQSKVAQGALERSNVASIREITNMIKVQRAYTGNSSFIENLYQLQEDAVRRIASQV
;
A
#
# COMPACT_ATOMS: atom_id res chain seq x y z
N ALA A 1 -21.19 32.81 5.31
CA ALA A 1 -20.79 31.58 6.00
C ALA A 1 -19.27 31.50 6.00
N THR A 2 -18.63 31.21 7.12
CA THR A 2 -17.16 31.08 7.24
C THR A 2 -16.83 29.61 7.37
N LEU A 3 -15.86 29.12 6.60
CA LEU A 3 -15.41 27.73 6.67
C LEU A 3 -14.45 27.56 7.87
N GLY A 4 -14.74 26.62 8.76
CA GLY A 4 -13.83 26.23 9.83
C GLY A 4 -12.80 25.22 9.33
N VAL A 5 -11.51 25.50 9.57
CA VAL A 5 -10.42 24.55 9.29
C VAL A 5 -9.86 24.09 10.63
N TYR A 6 -9.72 22.78 10.79
CA TYR A 6 -9.27 22.15 12.01
C TYR A 6 -8.08 21.25 11.72
N LEU A 7 -7.25 21.04 12.73
CA LEU A 7 -6.06 20.20 12.72
C LEU A 7 -6.23 19.11 13.77
N PHE A 8 -5.46 18.04 13.62
CA PHE A 8 -5.37 16.96 14.58
C PHE A 8 -3.90 16.75 14.92
N ASP A 9 -3.61 16.40 16.17
CA ASP A 9 -2.22 16.17 16.60
C ASP A 9 -1.60 14.93 15.91
N ASP A 10 -2.41 13.92 15.60
CA ASP A 10 -1.99 12.73 14.84
C ASP A 10 -2.96 12.41 13.70
N GLU A 11 -2.61 12.82 12.50
CA GLU A 11 -3.38 12.54 11.27
C GLU A 11 -3.37 11.06 10.88
N ASN A 12 -2.41 10.25 11.33
CA ASN A 12 -2.35 8.82 11.00
C ASN A 12 -3.29 7.99 11.88
N SER A 13 -3.76 8.56 12.99
CA SER A 13 -4.75 7.92 13.88
C SER A 13 -6.18 8.00 13.35
N LEU A 14 -6.41 8.80 12.29
CA LEU A 14 -7.73 9.00 11.70
C LEU A 14 -8.23 7.72 11.00
N THR A 15 -9.49 7.37 11.25
CA THR A 15 -10.11 6.21 10.60
C THR A 15 -10.77 6.63 9.29
N ARG A 16 -10.46 5.93 8.20
CA ARG A 16 -11.01 6.24 6.87
C ARG A 16 -12.40 5.64 6.70
N GLU A 17 -13.42 6.46 6.47
CA GLU A 17 -14.81 6.01 6.26
C GLU A 17 -15.18 5.86 4.77
N GLY A 18 -14.34 6.35 3.87
CA GLY A 18 -14.56 6.30 2.42
C GLY A 18 -14.87 7.66 1.83
N SER A 19 -14.90 7.78 0.50
CA SER A 19 -15.16 9.06 -0.21
C SER A 19 -14.29 10.25 0.25
N SER A 20 -13.06 9.96 0.72
CA SER A 20 -12.12 10.93 1.32
C SER A 20 -12.57 11.54 2.66
N LEU A 21 -13.55 10.93 3.32
CA LEU A 21 -13.95 11.25 4.69
C LEU A 21 -13.16 10.43 5.70
N TYR A 22 -12.92 11.06 6.85
CA TYR A 22 -12.22 10.49 8.00
C TYR A 22 -13.03 10.76 9.26
N SER A 23 -12.98 9.83 10.22
CA SER A 23 -13.57 9.97 11.55
C SER A 23 -12.52 9.75 12.64
N THR A 24 -12.79 10.36 13.79
CA THR A 24 -11.94 10.28 14.98
C THR A 24 -12.73 10.66 16.22
N ASP A 25 -12.36 10.06 17.35
CA ASP A 25 -12.85 10.45 18.67
C ASP A 25 -11.96 11.54 19.31
N SER A 26 -10.80 11.84 18.71
CA SER A 26 -9.88 12.87 19.19
C SER A 26 -10.43 14.27 18.94
N ALA A 27 -10.25 15.15 19.93
CA ALA A 27 -10.68 16.53 19.82
C ALA A 27 -9.84 17.28 18.77
N PRO A 28 -10.47 17.97 17.79
CA PRO A 28 -9.75 18.80 16.84
C PRO A 28 -9.23 20.09 17.47
N THR A 29 -8.10 20.58 16.97
CA THR A 29 -7.54 21.90 17.28
C THR A 29 -7.92 22.89 16.18
N LEU A 30 -8.24 24.14 16.53
CA LEU A 30 -8.50 25.16 15.53
C LEU A 30 -7.22 25.49 14.78
N ASN A 31 -7.29 25.62 13.45
CA ASN A 31 -6.14 26.06 12.66
C ASN A 31 -5.86 27.55 12.90
N GLU A 32 -4.84 27.86 13.71
CA GLU A 32 -4.38 29.22 14.02
C GLU A 32 -3.52 29.85 12.90
N GLY A 33 -3.90 29.64 11.64
CA GLY A 33 -3.26 30.25 10.47
C GLY A 33 -2.07 29.47 9.88
N GLN A 34 -1.86 28.22 10.31
CA GLN A 34 -0.85 27.33 9.75
C GLN A 34 -1.21 26.89 8.33
N SER A 35 -2.49 26.59 8.08
CA SER A 35 -2.99 26.21 6.75
C SER A 35 -3.91 27.30 6.18
N LYS A 36 -3.78 27.59 4.89
CA LYS A 36 -4.58 28.61 4.19
C LYS A 36 -5.47 27.97 3.14
N VAL A 37 -6.67 28.52 2.97
CA VAL A 37 -7.59 28.11 1.90
C VAL A 37 -7.18 28.81 0.61
N ALA A 38 -6.79 28.03 -0.42
CA ALA A 38 -6.51 28.54 -1.76
C ALA A 38 -7.75 28.44 -2.65
N GLN A 39 -8.33 29.59 -3.05
CA GLN A 39 -9.48 29.60 -3.95
C GLN A 39 -9.07 29.32 -5.40
N GLY A 40 -9.93 28.60 -6.13
CA GLY A 40 -9.70 28.23 -7.54
C GLY A 40 -8.68 27.11 -7.75
N ALA A 41 -8.17 26.50 -6.68
CA ALA A 41 -7.30 25.33 -6.72
C ALA A 41 -8.07 24.09 -6.25
N LEU A 42 -7.74 22.94 -6.85
CA LEU A 42 -8.21 21.63 -6.38
C LEU A 42 -6.99 20.79 -5.99
N GLU A 43 -7.06 20.17 -4.82
CA GLU A 43 -6.04 19.24 -4.36
C GLU A 43 -6.03 17.98 -5.24
N ARG A 44 -4.84 17.55 -5.64
CA ARG A 44 -4.63 16.33 -6.42
C ARG A 44 -4.07 15.23 -5.53
N SER A 45 -4.27 13.98 -5.95
CA SER A 45 -3.63 12.84 -5.29
C SER A 45 -2.11 13.01 -5.23
N ASN A 46 -1.54 12.70 -4.07
CA ASN A 46 -0.10 12.66 -3.83
C ASN A 46 0.57 11.38 -4.37
N VAL A 47 -0.19 10.48 -5.01
CA VAL A 47 0.31 9.22 -5.57
C VAL A 47 0.84 9.43 -6.99
N ALA A 48 2.05 8.94 -7.28
CA ALA A 48 2.60 8.91 -8.63
C ALA A 48 2.34 7.55 -9.30
N SER A 49 1.40 7.50 -10.23
CA SER A 49 0.92 6.25 -10.84
C SER A 49 2.02 5.39 -11.47
N ILE A 50 2.99 6.00 -12.16
CA ILE A 50 4.08 5.27 -12.81
C ILE A 50 4.96 4.54 -11.79
N ARG A 51 5.24 5.19 -10.65
CA ARG A 51 6.03 4.59 -9.57
C ARG A 51 5.29 3.42 -8.95
N GLU A 52 3.98 3.56 -8.75
CA GLU A 52 3.17 2.51 -8.14
C GLU A 52 3.03 1.28 -9.06
N ILE A 53 2.81 1.49 -10.36
CA ILE A 53 2.80 0.38 -11.33
C ILE A 53 4.16 -0.32 -11.35
N THR A 54 5.26 0.44 -11.27
CA THR A 54 6.60 -0.15 -11.21
C THR A 54 6.79 -0.99 -9.94
N ASN A 55 6.26 -0.53 -8.81
CA ASN A 55 6.26 -1.30 -7.56
C ASN A 55 5.47 -2.60 -7.73
N MET A 56 4.28 -2.54 -8.32
CA MET A 56 3.47 -3.72 -8.63
C MET A 56 4.21 -4.71 -9.54
N ILE A 57 4.89 -4.24 -10.58
CA ILE A 57 5.70 -5.09 -11.47
C ILE A 57 6.83 -5.78 -10.69
N LYS A 58 7.50 -5.07 -9.77
CA LYS A 58 8.56 -5.67 -8.93
C LYS A 58 7.99 -6.78 -8.05
N VAL A 59 6.86 -6.53 -7.40
CA VAL A 59 6.16 -7.53 -6.58
C VAL A 59 5.79 -8.74 -7.42
N GLN A 60 5.16 -8.54 -8.59
CA GLN A 60 4.79 -9.63 -9.50
C GLN A 60 6.00 -10.47 -9.92
N ARG A 61 7.12 -9.84 -10.29
CA ARG A 61 8.35 -10.55 -10.68
C ARG A 61 8.95 -11.36 -9.54
N ALA A 62 8.91 -10.82 -8.31
CA ALA A 62 9.36 -11.55 -7.13
C ALA A 62 8.50 -12.80 -6.89
N TYR A 63 7.17 -12.69 -7.03
CA TYR A 63 6.26 -13.83 -6.95
C TYR A 63 6.53 -14.87 -8.04
N THR A 64 6.68 -14.45 -9.30
CA THR A 64 6.99 -15.36 -10.41
C THR A 64 8.31 -16.09 -10.17
N GLY A 65 9.36 -15.38 -9.75
CA GLY A 65 10.65 -15.99 -9.42
C GLY A 65 10.54 -17.01 -8.29
N ASN A 66 9.76 -16.73 -7.26
CA ASN A 66 9.52 -17.67 -6.16
C ASN A 66 8.75 -18.91 -6.61
N SER A 67 7.74 -18.77 -7.48
CA SER A 67 6.99 -19.91 -8.05
C SER A 67 7.92 -20.84 -8.83
N SER A 68 8.73 -20.28 -9.73
CA SER A 68 9.68 -21.08 -10.51
C SER A 68 10.73 -21.77 -9.63
N PHE A 69 11.18 -21.12 -8.56
CA PHE A 69 12.07 -21.75 -7.60
C PHE A 69 11.41 -22.96 -6.89
N ILE A 70 10.16 -22.82 -6.47
CA ILE A 70 9.38 -23.90 -5.86
C ILE A 70 9.17 -25.07 -6.85
N GLU A 71 8.83 -24.79 -8.10
CA GLU A 71 8.70 -25.81 -9.16
C GLU A 71 10.00 -26.60 -9.35
N ASN A 72 11.13 -25.89 -9.41
CA ASN A 72 12.45 -26.54 -9.51
C ASN A 72 12.75 -27.43 -8.29
N LEU A 73 12.37 -27.01 -7.08
CA LEU A 73 12.52 -27.83 -5.88
C LEU A 73 11.68 -29.10 -5.96
N TYR A 74 10.43 -29.01 -6.42
CA TYR A 74 9.59 -30.19 -6.60
C TYR A 74 10.17 -31.16 -7.64
N GLN A 75 10.67 -30.65 -8.76
CA GLN A 75 11.31 -31.50 -9.77
C GLN A 75 12.55 -32.24 -9.20
N LEU A 76 13.37 -31.54 -8.42
CA LEU A 76 14.55 -32.12 -7.77
C LEU A 76 14.17 -33.21 -6.75
N GLN A 77 13.08 -33.01 -5.99
CA GLN A 77 12.57 -34.02 -5.07
C GLN A 77 12.07 -35.26 -5.83
N GLU A 78 11.33 -35.09 -6.91
CA GLU A 78 10.84 -36.21 -7.72
C GLU A 78 12.00 -37.03 -8.31
N ASP A 79 13.02 -36.37 -8.85
CA ASP A 79 14.20 -37.03 -9.41
C ASP A 79 14.98 -37.81 -8.35
N ALA A 80 15.11 -37.27 -7.14
CA ALA A 80 15.76 -37.95 -6.02
C ALA A 80 14.99 -39.23 -5.63
N VAL A 81 13.66 -39.16 -5.53
CA VAL A 81 12.80 -40.32 -5.25
C VAL A 81 12.91 -41.38 -6.34
N ARG A 82 12.86 -40.98 -7.63
CA ARG A 82 13.01 -41.91 -8.77
C ARG A 82 14.34 -42.66 -8.75
N ARG A 83 15.45 -41.98 -8.41
CA ARG A 83 16.77 -42.60 -8.30
C ARG A 83 16.83 -43.64 -7.17
N ILE A 84 16.26 -43.35 -6.00
CA ILE A 84 16.19 -44.31 -4.90
C ILE A 84 15.34 -45.53 -5.29
N ALA A 85 14.18 -45.31 -5.90
CA ALA A 85 13.29 -46.38 -6.35
C ALA A 85 13.95 -47.31 -7.39
N SER A 86 14.86 -46.79 -8.22
CA SER A 86 15.59 -47.58 -9.21
C SER A 86 16.75 -48.44 -8.65
N GLN A 87 17.12 -48.24 -7.38
CA GLN A 87 18.20 -48.98 -6.71
C GLN A 87 17.71 -50.14 -5.81
N VAL A 88 16.39 -50.34 -5.70
CA VAL A 88 15.75 -51.48 -5.02
C VAL A 88 15.20 -52.45 -6.05
#